data_AF-A0A059WDZ9-F1
#
_entry.id   AF-A0A059WDZ9-F1
#
_cell.length_a   1.000
_cell.length_b   1.000
_cell.length_c   1.000
_cell.angle_alpha   90.00
_cell.angle_beta   90.00
_cell.angle_gamma   90.00
#
_symmetry.space_group_name_H-M   'P 1'
#
loop_
_entity.id
_entity.type
_entity.pdbx_description
1 polymer ?
#
loop_
_entity_poly.entity_id
_entity_poly.type
_entity_poly.pdbx_seq_one_letter_code
_entity_poly.pdbx_strand_id
1 'polypeptide(L)' 'MSGKLAKAKNFKKSKPGTYLSIGTTLFGAVSVVKQAKKAKGEHDTLQLVDAVVSAAAIVTGVALLVRELRRLNDDDVLAG' A
#
# COMPACT_ATOMS: atom_id res chain seq x y z
N MET A 1 -25.47 -9.19 -3.08
CA MET A 1 -24.22 -9.26 -3.89
C MET A 1 -23.27 -10.28 -3.25
N SER A 2 -22.72 -11.17 -4.07
CA SER A 2 -22.20 -12.50 -3.72
C SER A 2 -21.00 -12.53 -2.75
N GLY A 3 -21.07 -13.39 -1.71
CA GLY A 3 -20.23 -13.38 -0.50
C GLY A 3 -18.73 -13.63 -0.64
N LYS A 4 -18.21 -13.93 -1.84
CA LYS A 4 -16.76 -14.10 -2.08
C LYS A 4 -15.99 -12.79 -1.97
N LEU A 5 -16.55 -11.68 -2.48
CA LEU A 5 -15.94 -10.35 -2.40
C LEU A 5 -15.91 -9.82 -0.95
N ALA A 6 -16.98 -10.08 -0.19
CA ALA A 6 -17.05 -9.74 1.23
C ALA A 6 -16.00 -10.51 2.05
N LYS A 7 -15.80 -11.80 1.74
CA LYS A 7 -14.79 -12.64 2.41
C LYS A 7 -13.35 -12.19 2.13
N ALA A 8 -13.05 -11.81 0.88
CA ALA A 8 -11.73 -11.25 0.52
C ALA A 8 -11.46 -9.90 1.21
N LYS A 9 -12.48 -9.05 1.34
CA LYS A 9 -12.38 -7.76 2.06
C LYS A 9 -12.15 -7.98 3.56
N ASN A 10 -12.85 -8.93 4.17
CA ASN A 10 -12.64 -9.33 5.56
C ASN A 10 -11.27 -9.99 5.79
N PHE A 11 -10.76 -10.74 4.81
CA PHE A 11 -9.41 -11.33 4.89
C PHE A 11 -8.32 -10.25 4.87
N LYS A 12 -8.42 -9.23 4.01
CA LYS A 12 -7.50 -8.07 4.04
C LYS A 12 -7.56 -7.29 5.35
N LYS A 13 -8.73 -7.21 5.99
CA LYS A 13 -8.93 -6.59 7.31
C LYS A 13 -8.46 -7.46 8.48
N SER A 14 -8.18 -8.75 8.26
CA SER A 14 -7.71 -9.64 9.32
C SER A 14 -6.25 -9.34 9.67
N LYS A 15 -5.82 -9.72 10.89
CA LYS A 15 -4.42 -9.59 11.35
C LYS A 15 -3.41 -10.12 10.32
N PRO A 16 -3.52 -11.36 9.81
CA PRO A 16 -2.58 -11.87 8.79
C PRO A 16 -2.67 -11.11 7.46
N GLY A 17 -3.86 -10.69 7.03
CA GLY A 17 -4.01 -9.89 5.81
C GLY A 17 -3.40 -8.49 5.90
N THR A 18 -3.41 -7.90 7.11
CA THR A 18 -2.78 -6.62 7.41
C THR A 18 -1.25 -6.73 7.41
N TYR A 19 -0.69 -7.78 8.01
CA TYR A 19 0.76 -8.03 7.95
C TYR A 19 1.24 -8.26 6.51
N LEU A 20 0.46 -9.00 5.71
CA LEU A 20 0.78 -9.25 4.30
C LEU A 20 0.73 -7.95 3.48
N SER A 21 -0.27 -7.09 3.68
CA SER A 21 -0.39 -5.82 2.95
C SER A 21 0.72 -4.83 3.32
N ILE A 22 1.11 -4.78 4.59
CA ILE A 22 2.27 -3.99 5.03
C ILE A 22 3.55 -4.53 4.40
N GLY A 23 3.76 -5.86 4.43
CA GLY A 23 4.94 -6.50 3.85
C GLY A 23 5.12 -6.22 2.36
N THR A 24 4.05 -6.35 1.56
CA THR A 24 4.11 -6.06 0.12
C THR A 24 4.32 -4.58 -0.16
N THR A 25 3.76 -3.69 0.65
CA THR A 25 3.94 -2.24 0.53
C THR A 25 5.39 -1.83 0.80
N LEU A 26 6.00 -2.34 1.87
CA LEU A 26 7.40 -2.08 2.21
C LEU A 26 8.34 -2.61 1.12
N PHE A 27 8.07 -3.81 0.60
CA PHE A 27 8.83 -4.38 -0.51
C PHE A 27 8.75 -3.52 -1.77
N GLY A 28 7.55 -3.06 -2.12
CA GLY A 28 7.33 -2.14 -3.25
C GLY A 28 8.08 -0.82 -3.09
N ALA A 29 8.02 -0.21 -1.90
CA ALA A 29 8.72 1.04 -1.60
C ALA A 29 10.25 0.91 -1.75
N VAL A 30 10.84 -0.15 -1.19
CA VAL A 30 12.29 -0.40 -1.32
C VAL A 30 12.69 -0.60 -2.79
N SER A 31 11.86 -1.29 -3.56
CA SER A 31 12.12 -1.57 -4.98
C SER A 31 12.10 -0.29 -5.83
N VAL A 32 11.15 0.62 -5.57
CA VAL A 32 11.09 1.94 -6.24
C VAL A 32 12.30 2.79 -5.90
N VAL A 33 12.74 2.81 -4.63
CA VAL A 33 13.95 3.54 -4.22
C VAL A 33 15.19 3.01 -4.96
N LYS A 34 15.33 1.70 -5.11
CA LYS A 34 16.46 1.08 -5.80
C LYS A 34 16.45 1.41 -7.30
N GLN A 35 15.28 1.38 -7.93
CA GLN A 35 15.11 1.77 -9.34
C GLN A 35 15.41 3.26 -9.56
N ALA A 36 14.89 4.13 -8.69
CA ALA A 36 15.17 5.57 -8.75
C ALA A 36 16.67 5.87 -8.62
N LYS A 37 17.37 5.18 -7.72
CA LYS A 37 18.84 5.30 -7.58
C LYS A 37 19.59 4.86 -8.83
N LYS A 38 19.16 3.75 -9.44
CA LYS A 38 19.77 3.23 -10.68
C LYS A 38 19.55 4.19 -11.85
N ALA A 39 18.31 4.61 -12.07
CA ALA A 39 17.93 5.57 -13.11
C ALA A 39 18.68 6.91 -12.98
N LYS A 40 18.91 7.37 -11.75
CA LYS A 40 19.75 8.55 -11.48
C LYS A 40 21.20 8.38 -11.95
N GLY A 41 21.78 7.19 -11.77
CA GLY A 41 23.15 6.90 -12.19
C GLY A 41 23.30 6.70 -13.70
N GLU A 42 22.27 6.17 -14.35
CA GLU A 42 22.23 5.90 -15.79
C GLU A 42 21.70 7.08 -16.62
N HIS A 43 21.34 8.20 -15.97
CA HIS A 43 20.69 9.37 -16.59
C HIS A 43 19.41 9.02 -17.38
N ASP A 44 18.71 7.95 -16.99
CA ASP A 44 17.46 7.53 -17.61
C ASP A 44 16.30 8.39 -17.10
N THR A 45 16.01 9.46 -17.81
CA THR A 45 14.93 10.40 -17.48
C THR A 45 13.54 9.76 -17.51
N LEU A 46 13.31 8.76 -18.36
CA LEU A 46 12.01 8.10 -18.46
C LEU A 46 11.75 7.25 -17.22
N GLN A 47 12.75 6.49 -16.79
CA GLN A 47 12.65 5.67 -15.59
C GLN A 47 12.58 6.52 -14.30
N LEU A 48 13.18 7.71 -14.28
CA LEU A 48 12.99 8.66 -13.16
C LEU A 48 11.54 9.14 -13.05
N VAL A 49 10.88 9.45 -14.17
CA VAL A 49 9.47 9.85 -14.16
C VAL A 49 8.57 8.69 -13.70
N ASP A 50 8.81 7.48 -14.21
CA ASP A 50 8.09 6.28 -13.77
C ASP A 50 8.26 6.02 -12.26
N ALA A 51 9.48 6.20 -11.74
CA ALA A 51 9.75 6.07 -10.32
C ALA A 51 8.97 7.12 -9.48
N VAL A 52 8.81 8.35 -9.97
CA VAL A 52 8.01 9.38 -9.30
C VAL A 52 6.52 9.01 -9.28
N VAL A 53 5.98 8.56 -10.41
CA VAL A 53 4.58 8.10 -10.50
C VAL A 53 4.34 6.90 -9.59
N SER A 54 5.25 5.93 -9.62
CA SER A 54 5.20 4.75 -8.74
C SER A 54 5.27 5.13 -7.26
N ALA A 55 6.13 6.08 -6.89
CA ALA A 55 6.21 6.59 -5.53
C ALA A 55 4.89 7.24 -5.08
N ALA A 56 4.27 8.05 -5.95
CA ALA A 56 2.97 8.66 -5.66
C ALA A 56 1.86 7.62 -5.46
N ALA A 57 1.84 6.55 -6.27
CA ALA A 57 0.91 5.45 -6.12
C ALA A 57 1.09 4.72 -4.77
N ILE A 58 2.34 4.47 -4.36
CA ILE A 58 2.65 3.86 -3.06
C ILE A 58 2.16 4.75 -1.92
N VAL A 59 2.47 6.06 -1.94
CA VAL A 59 2.02 7.00 -0.91
C VAL A 59 0.49 7.01 -0.80
N THR A 60 -0.20 7.02 -1.94
CA THR A 60 -1.67 6.97 -1.97
C THR A 60 -2.21 5.66 -1.39
N GLY A 61 -1.61 4.52 -1.75
CA GLY A 61 -1.97 3.22 -1.19
C GLY A 61 -1.78 3.15 0.32
N VAL A 62 -0.66 3.68 0.83
CA VAL A 62 -0.39 3.78 2.28
C VAL A 62 -1.41 4.68 2.96
N ALA A 63 -1.74 5.85 2.39
CA ALA A 63 -2.72 6.76 2.95
C ALA A 63 -4.12 6.11 3.06
N LEU A 64 -4.52 5.35 2.03
CA LEU A 64 -5.76 4.57 2.06
C LEU A 64 -5.74 3.49 3.15
N LEU A 65 -4.64 2.75 3.29
CA LEU A 65 -4.48 1.76 4.35
C LEU A 65 -4.59 2.41 5.74
N VAL A 66 -3.90 3.52 5.98
CA VAL A 66 -3.97 4.24 7.26
C VAL A 66 -5.39 4.75 7.54
N ARG A 67 -6.09 5.25 6.52
CA ARG A 67 -7.50 5.67 6.66
C ARG A 67 -8.40 4.50 7.04
N GLU A 68 -8.19 3.34 6.44
CA GLU A 68 -8.95 2.13 6.76
C GLU A 68 -8.64 1.60 8.16
N LEU A 69 -7.37 1.61 8.58
CA LEU A 69 -6.96 1.21 9.93
C LEU A 69 -7.57 2.14 11.00
N ARG A 70 -7.55 3.45 10.78
CA ARG A 70 -8.22 4.42 11.66
C ARG A 70 -9.72 4.18 11.75
N ARG A 71 -10.39 3.98 10.61
CA ARG A 71 -11.83 3.69 10.60
C ARG A 71 -12.17 2.39 11.34
N LEU A 72 -11.36 1.35 11.20
CA LEU A 72 -11.54 0.10 11.95
C LEU A 72 -11.42 0.30 13.45
N ASN A 73 -10.53 1.20 13.90
CA ASN A 73 -10.39 1.54 15.30
C ASN A 73 -11.59 2.38 15.81
N ASP A 74 -12.04 3.36 15.03
CA ASP A 74 -13.19 4.23 15.38
C ASP A 74 -14.53 3.48 15.40
N ASP A 75 -14.74 2.53 14.49
CA ASP A 75 -15.96 1.69 14.46
C ASP A 75 -16.00 0.71 15.67
N ASP A 76 -14.86 0.38 16.27
CA ASP A 76 -14.76 -0.51 17.45
C ASP A 76 -15.00 0.26 18.77
N VAL A 77 -14.63 1.55 18.86
CA VAL A 77 -14.94 2.40 20.05
C VAL A 77 -16.41 2.84 20.14
N LEU A 78 -17.18 2.81 19.05
CA LEU A 78 -18.63 3.06 19.08
C LEU A 78 -19.47 1.81 19.43
N ALA A 79 -18.82 0.65 19.60
CA ALA A 79 -19.46 -0.61 19.99
C ALA A 79 -19.32 -0.93 21.49
N GLY A 80 -18.73 -0.01 22.28
CA GLY A 80 -18.60 -0.08 23.74
C GLY A 80 -19.65 0.77 24.47
#